data_AF-F0YHK1-F1
#
_entry.id   AF-F0YHK1-F1
#
_cell.length_a   1.000
_cell.length_b   1.000
_cell.length_c   1.000
_cell.angle_alpha   90.00
_cell.angle_beta   90.00
_cell.angle_gamma   90.00
#
_symmetry.space_group_name_H-M   'P 1'
#
loop_
_entity.id
_entity.type
_entity.pdbx_description
1 polymer ?
#
loop_
_entity_poly.entity_id
_entity_poly.type
_entity_poly.pdbx_seq_one_letter_code
_entity_poly.pdbx_strand_id
1 'polypeptide(L)'
;DTVALALQPELHRGRTVVISQKAQNALTSASHASKAWRLSWKTEARWSNPLMGWTSTADPLGNAELKFETAEAAERFAAKHGWAYETSVPIARDKRYGTN
;
A
#
# COMPACT_ATOMS: atom_id res chain seq x y z
N ASP A 1 17.73 -5.17 15.91
CA ASP A 1 18.09 -3.89 15.25
C ASP A 1 16.94 -2.90 15.27
N THR A 2 16.91 -2.05 16.29
CA THR A 2 15.91 -0.99 16.55
C THR A 2 16.37 0.39 16.06
N VAL A 3 17.62 0.52 15.61
CA VAL A 3 18.25 1.80 15.25
C VAL A 3 17.63 2.46 14.03
N ALA A 4 17.13 1.69 13.06
CA ALA A 4 16.46 2.22 11.87
C ALA A 4 15.14 2.96 12.19
N LEU A 5 14.48 2.59 13.30
CA LEU A 5 13.24 3.23 13.74
C LEU A 5 13.50 4.64 14.32
N ALA A 6 14.69 4.88 14.85
CA ALA A 6 15.08 6.16 15.44
C ALA A 6 15.40 7.25 14.39
N LEU A 7 15.65 6.85 13.13
CA LEU A 7 15.94 7.78 12.03
C LEU A 7 14.70 8.24 11.27
N GLN A 8 13.53 7.68 11.57
CA GLN A 8 12.28 8.15 10.96
C GLN A 8 11.78 9.41 11.68
N PRO A 9 11.47 10.49 10.94
CA PRO A 9 10.82 11.66 11.52
C PRO A 9 9.60 11.22 12.33
N GLU A 10 9.49 11.74 13.55
CA GLU A 10 8.43 11.45 14.53
C GLU A 10 7.01 11.51 13.89
N LEU A 11 6.84 12.38 12.90
CA LEU A 11 5.61 12.64 12.15
C LEU A 11 5.04 11.39 11.46
N HIS A 12 5.88 10.44 11.05
CA HIS A 12 5.44 9.26 10.30
C HIS A 12 5.12 8.05 11.19
N ARG A 13 5.45 8.12 12.48
CA ARG A 13 5.30 7.00 13.42
C ARG A 13 3.84 6.66 13.73
N GLY A 14 2.95 7.66 13.73
CA GLY A 14 1.52 7.48 13.99
C GLY A 14 0.69 7.11 12.76
N ARG A 15 1.34 6.84 11.61
CA ARG A 15 0.65 6.74 10.34
C ARG A 15 0.19 5.32 10.06
N THR A 16 -1.04 5.18 9.57
CA THR A 16 -1.60 3.88 9.20
C THR A 16 -1.11 3.45 7.83
N VAL A 17 -0.64 2.21 7.73
CA VAL A 17 -0.29 1.54 6.47
C VAL A 17 -1.43 0.64 6.02
N VAL A 18 -1.62 0.50 4.72
CA VAL A 18 -2.63 -0.37 4.12
C VAL A 18 -1.91 -1.54 3.46
N ILE A 19 -2.29 -2.75 3.85
CA ILE A 19 -1.79 -4.00 3.28
C ILE A 19 -2.88 -4.53 2.34
N SER A 20 -2.60 -4.59 1.04
CA SER A 20 -3.59 -4.99 0.04
C SER A 20 -2.96 -5.67 -1.18
N GLN A 21 -3.79 -6.42 -1.90
CA GLN A 21 -3.48 -6.82 -3.27
C GLN A 21 -4.12 -5.84 -4.25
N LYS A 22 -3.38 -5.44 -5.29
CA LYS A 22 -3.94 -4.56 -6.33
C LYS A 22 -5.03 -5.30 -7.09
N ALA A 23 -6.17 -4.66 -7.28
CA ALA A 23 -7.21 -5.18 -8.16
C ALA A 23 -6.69 -5.35 -9.59
N GLN A 24 -7.16 -6.38 -10.29
CA GLN A 24 -6.87 -6.52 -11.72
C GLN A 24 -7.44 -5.31 -12.47
N ASN A 25 -6.66 -4.75 -13.39
CA ASN A 25 -7.15 -3.70 -14.29
C ASN A 25 -8.28 -4.25 -15.16
N ALA A 26 -9.45 -3.63 -15.10
CA ALA A 26 -10.65 -4.06 -15.81
C ALA A 26 -10.46 -4.13 -17.34
N LEU A 27 -9.59 -3.29 -17.90
CA LEU A 27 -9.34 -3.23 -19.34
C LEU A 27 -8.39 -4.33 -19.85
N THR A 28 -7.65 -4.99 -18.96
CA THR A 28 -6.62 -5.96 -19.35
C THR A 28 -6.84 -7.32 -18.71
N SER A 29 -6.62 -8.39 -19.46
CA SER A 29 -6.71 -9.77 -18.94
C SER A 29 -5.53 -10.19 -18.05
N ALA A 30 -4.43 -9.42 -18.03
CA ALA A 30 -3.24 -9.73 -17.26
C ALA A 30 -3.47 -9.62 -15.74
N SER A 31 -3.25 -10.74 -15.03
CA SER A 31 -3.45 -10.86 -13.58
C SER A 31 -2.15 -11.09 -12.80
N HIS A 32 -0.99 -11.07 -13.46
CA HIS A 32 0.29 -11.31 -12.78
C HIS A 32 0.56 -10.24 -11.70
N ALA A 33 0.33 -8.97 -12.05
CA ALA A 33 0.59 -7.86 -11.15
C ALA A 33 -0.35 -7.79 -9.94
N SER A 34 -1.52 -8.46 -9.97
CA SER A 34 -2.48 -8.46 -8.85
C SER A 34 -2.14 -9.47 -7.75
N LYS A 35 -1.31 -10.49 -8.03
CA LYS A 35 -0.97 -11.54 -7.05
C LYS A 35 -0.05 -11.08 -5.93
N ALA A 36 0.77 -10.04 -6.17
CA ALA A 36 1.70 -9.53 -5.18
C ALA A 36 0.98 -8.71 -4.10
N TRP A 37 1.31 -8.98 -2.84
CA TRP A 37 0.90 -8.16 -1.70
C TRP A 37 1.69 -6.87 -1.67
N ARG A 38 1.03 -5.78 -1.30
CA ARG A 38 1.63 -4.47 -1.18
C ARG A 38 1.30 -3.85 0.16
N LEU A 39 2.28 -3.17 0.72
CA LEU A 39 2.12 -2.26 1.84
C LEU A 39 2.34 -0.84 1.31
N SER A 40 1.33 0.01 1.46
CA SER A 40 1.37 1.42 1.08
C SER A 40 0.93 2.30 2.24
N TRP A 41 1.39 3.56 2.25
CA TRP A 41 0.96 4.54 3.24
C TRP A 41 -0.31 5.24 2.80
N LYS A 42 -1.17 5.59 3.75
CA LYS A 42 -2.35 6.40 3.46
C LYS A 42 -1.92 7.76 2.91
N THR A 43 -2.43 8.10 1.73
CA THR A 43 -2.09 9.34 1.02
C THR A 43 -2.62 10.56 1.77
N GLU A 44 -1.74 11.55 1.97
CA GLU A 44 -2.11 12.86 2.51
C GLU A 44 -2.58 13.82 1.42
N ALA A 45 -3.14 14.97 1.85
CA ALA A 45 -3.64 15.99 0.94
C ALA A 45 -2.52 16.52 0.03
N ARG A 46 -2.83 16.59 -1.27
CA ARG A 46 -1.99 17.20 -2.30
C ARG A 46 -2.63 18.52 -2.73
N TRP A 47 -1.81 19.51 -3.09
CA TRP A 47 -2.29 20.82 -3.54
C TRP A 47 -1.76 21.17 -4.93
N SER A 48 -2.43 22.09 -5.61
CA SER A 48 -1.94 22.65 -6.88
C SER A 48 -0.97 23.80 -6.60
N ASN A 49 0.19 23.80 -7.25
CA ASN A 49 1.15 24.89 -7.20
C ASN A 49 0.59 26.11 -7.97
N PRO A 50 0.46 27.30 -7.36
CA PRO A 50 -0.17 28.46 -7.99
C PRO A 50 0.54 29.00 -9.24
N LEU A 51 1.83 28.70 -9.44
CA LEU A 51 2.58 29.19 -10.60
C LEU A 51 2.38 28.31 -11.84
N MET A 52 2.68 27.01 -11.71
CA MET A 52 2.70 26.07 -12.84
C MET A 52 1.51 25.10 -12.86
N GLY A 53 0.69 25.08 -11.81
CA GLY A 53 -0.43 24.14 -11.65
C GLY A 53 -0.01 22.71 -11.26
N TRP A 54 1.27 22.45 -11.00
CA TRP A 54 1.77 21.11 -10.66
C TRP A 54 1.22 20.61 -9.33
N THR A 55 0.99 19.29 -9.24
CA THR A 55 0.56 18.65 -8.00
C THR A 55 1.73 18.58 -7.02
N SER A 56 1.65 19.31 -5.93
CA SER A 56 2.66 19.37 -4.85
C SER A 56 2.19 18.61 -3.61
N THR A 57 3.14 18.12 -2.82
CA THR A 57 2.89 17.37 -1.58
C THR A 57 3.98 17.67 -0.55
N ALA A 58 3.63 17.63 0.74
CA ALA A 58 4.59 17.70 1.86
C ALA A 58 5.02 16.32 2.36
N ASP A 59 4.45 15.27 1.77
CA ASP A 59 4.60 13.90 2.23
C ASP A 59 5.69 13.14 1.46
N PRO A 60 6.83 12.80 2.11
CA PRO A 60 7.91 12.05 1.47
C PRO A 60 7.56 10.57 1.24
N LEU A 61 6.66 10.00 2.04
CA LEU A 61 6.29 8.58 1.98
C LEU A 61 5.09 8.31 1.07
N GLY A 62 4.45 9.36 0.56
CA GLY A 62 3.20 9.26 -0.21
C GLY A 62 3.32 8.54 -1.55
N ASN A 63 4.54 8.25 -2.01
CA ASN A 63 4.83 7.47 -3.22
C ASN A 63 5.52 6.14 -2.91
N ALA A 64 5.81 5.84 -1.64
CA ALA A 64 6.51 4.62 -1.26
C ALA A 64 5.54 3.43 -1.27
N GLU A 65 5.99 2.31 -1.82
CA GLU A 65 5.26 1.05 -1.86
C GLU A 65 6.24 -0.10 -1.68
N LEU A 66 5.89 -1.03 -0.79
CA LEU A 66 6.68 -2.24 -0.53
C LEU A 66 5.92 -3.46 -1.02
N LYS A 67 6.60 -4.39 -1.68
CA LYS A 67 6.02 -5.61 -2.23
C LYS A 67 6.39 -6.81 -1.36
N PHE A 68 5.42 -7.67 -1.10
CA PHE A 68 5.56 -8.88 -0.31
C PHE A 68 4.94 -10.08 -1.02
N GLU A 69 5.42 -11.27 -0.69
CA GLU A 69 4.87 -12.54 -1.20
C GLU A 69 3.61 -12.97 -0.44
N THR A 70 3.53 -12.67 0.86
CA THR A 70 2.41 -13.05 1.73
C THR A 70 1.91 -11.86 2.55
N ALA A 71 0.63 -11.90 2.94
CA ALA A 71 0.03 -10.90 3.84
C ALA A 71 0.74 -10.89 5.19
N GLU A 72 1.01 -12.06 5.75
CA GLU A 72 1.64 -12.20 7.06
C GLU A 72 3.06 -11.61 7.09
N ALA A 73 3.82 -11.72 5.99
CA ALA A 73 5.13 -11.07 5.90
C ALA A 73 5.01 -9.53 5.96
N ALA A 74 3.99 -8.97 5.33
CA ALA A 74 3.72 -7.53 5.39
C ALA A 74 3.27 -7.09 6.79
N GLU A 75 2.42 -7.87 7.45
CA GLU A 75 1.94 -7.60 8.81
C GLU A 75 3.07 -7.66 9.84
N ARG A 76 3.94 -8.69 9.76
CA ARG A 76 5.14 -8.77 10.60
C ARG A 76 6.09 -7.60 10.35
N PHE A 77 6.22 -7.14 9.11
CA PHE A 77 7.02 -5.97 8.79
C PHE A 77 6.45 -4.70 9.41
N ALA A 78 5.15 -4.46 9.28
CA ALA A 78 4.46 -3.32 9.89
C ALA A 78 4.59 -3.34 11.43
N ALA A 79 4.37 -4.51 12.05
CA ALA A 79 4.51 -4.70 13.51
C ALA A 79 5.94 -4.45 14.00
N LYS A 80 6.97 -4.91 13.25
CA LYS A 80 8.38 -4.66 13.58
C LYS A 80 8.74 -3.16 13.56
N HIS A 81 8.08 -2.40 12.70
CA HIS A 81 8.26 -0.94 12.61
C HIS A 81 7.27 -0.16 13.50
N GLY A 82 6.39 -0.84 14.23
CA GLY A 82 5.42 -0.21 15.14
C GLY A 82 4.35 0.63 14.42
N TRP A 83 4.05 0.35 13.15
CA TRP A 83 2.99 1.06 12.42
C TRP A 83 1.64 0.38 12.61
N ALA A 84 0.58 1.19 12.73
CA ALA A 84 -0.79 0.69 12.64
C ALA A 84 -1.07 0.23 11.20
N TYR A 85 -1.74 -0.91 11.02
CA TYR A 85 -2.02 -1.45 9.69
C TYR A 85 -3.49 -1.82 9.50
N GLU A 86 -3.95 -1.72 8.26
CA GLU A 86 -5.27 -2.18 7.81
C GLU A 86 -5.07 -3.19 6.66
N THR A 87 -5.58 -4.42 6.83
CA THR A 87 -5.46 -5.48 5.82
C THR A 87 -6.74 -5.58 4.99
N SER A 88 -6.62 -5.39 3.67
CA SER A 88 -7.71 -5.56 2.71
C SER A 88 -7.54 -6.88 1.97
N VAL A 89 -8.52 -7.78 2.14
CA VAL A 89 -8.50 -9.13 1.53
C VAL A 89 -8.97 -9.03 0.07
N PRO A 90 -8.26 -9.66 -0.89
CA PRO A 90 -8.69 -9.68 -2.28
C PRO A 90 -9.99 -10.47 -2.47
N ILE A 91 -10.86 -9.96 -3.34
CA ILE A 91 -12.09 -10.66 -3.74
C ILE A 91 -11.73 -11.75 -4.75
N ALA A 92 -11.90 -13.01 -4.36
CA ALA A 92 -11.70 -14.16 -5.25
C ALA A 92 -12.80 -14.21 -6.32
N ARG A 93 -12.42 -14.49 -7.57
CA ARG A 93 -13.39 -14.74 -8.64
C ARG A 93 -13.88 -16.18 -8.56
N ASP A 94 -15.15 -16.36 -8.24
CA ASP A 94 -15.82 -17.66 -8.32
C ASP A 94 -16.04 -18.03 -9.81
N LYS A 95 -15.57 -19.21 -10.23
CA LYS A 95 -15.77 -19.73 -11.59
C LYS A 95 -16.63 -20.99 -11.50
N ARG A 96 -17.83 -20.92 -12.08
CA ARG A 96 -18.77 -22.06 -12.14
C ARG A 96 -18.88 -22.56 -13.57
N TYR A 97 -18.42 -23.77 -13.82
CA TYR A 97 -18.33 -24.35 -15.16
C TYR A 97 -19.58 -25.12 -15.62
N GLY A 98 -20.59 -25.32 -14.75
CA GLY A 98 -21.71 -26.25 -15.00
C GLY A 98 -23.11 -25.61 -15.10
N THR A 99 -23.23 -24.34 -15.47
CA THR A 99 -24.52 -23.60 -15.40
C THR A 99 -24.89 -22.87 -16.69
N ASN A 100 -24.49 -23.40 -17.85
CA ASN A 100 -24.76 -22.77 -19.15
C ASN A 100 -25.78 -23.56 -19.98
#